data_AF-A0A673CZM8-F1
#
_entry.id   AF-A0A673CZM8-F1
#
_cell.length_a   1.000
_cell.length_b   1.000
_cell.length_c   1.000
_cell.angle_alpha   90.00
_cell.angle_beta   90.00
_cell.angle_gamma   90.00
#
_symmetry.space_group_name_H-M   'P 1'
#
loop_
_entity.id
_entity.type
_entity.pdbx_description
1 polymer ?
#
loop_
_entity_poly.entity_id
_entity_poly.type
_entity_poly.pdbx_seq_one_letter_code
_entity_poly.pdbx_strand_id
1 'polypeptide(L)'
;MWKDGRLSPAASSPTQRSCPSYVSELLQERDTPNLSHNSSVNTLQGDDSVSQWSATVDSEEGRNIALEKSLYVLAELVETERFYVEDLGLIVQGYMTTMASQGVPEDLKGKDRIVFGNIHQIYDWHKDYFLGELEKCVGDPDSLAQLFIKHERRLHMYVVYCQNKPKSEHIVSEYIETYFEDLRQQLGHRLQLNDLLIKPVQRIMKYQLLLKDFLKYYSKAGRDVEELRRAVEVMCFVPKRCNDMMNVGRLQGFEGKITAQGKLLQQDTFFVSEEQESGILSRAKERRVFLFEQLVIFSEPIDKKKGFSLPGYTFKNSIKVSCLGVEERSEEDPCCLVLTSRGTDGSVTRFIMQASSPDRQLAWRDDVVQILETQRNFLNALQSPIEYQRREGHSNSLGRNMKPQTASASDLRPHSSASMDRRQQPCLLTYNTSLPSLHPPPHSLASKAVSDRQRSLIHIQGSHLSIVTPVCQASATL
;
A
#
# COMPACT_ATOMS: atom_id res chain seq x y z
N MET A 1 -68.65 3.82 -41.49
CA MET A 1 -69.17 2.60 -40.83
C MET A 1 -68.83 2.68 -39.34
N TRP A 2 -69.79 2.26 -38.51
CA TRP A 2 -69.86 2.09 -37.05
C TRP A 2 -68.55 1.76 -36.30
N LYS A 3 -68.39 1.85 -34.98
CA LYS A 3 -68.97 2.51 -33.77
C LYS A 3 -68.24 1.84 -32.56
N ASP A 4 -68.10 2.52 -31.44
CA ASP A 4 -67.76 2.01 -30.07
C ASP A 4 -66.33 1.43 -29.83
N GLY A 5 -65.66 1.54 -28.68
CA GLY A 5 -65.96 2.12 -27.37
C GLY A 5 -64.74 2.00 -26.41
N ARG A 6 -64.54 3.06 -25.60
CA ARG A 6 -64.06 3.18 -24.21
C ARG A 6 -63.25 2.08 -23.46
N LEU A 7 -62.20 2.57 -22.76
CA LEU A 7 -61.73 2.34 -21.36
C LEU A 7 -60.60 1.31 -21.04
N SER A 8 -59.38 1.85 -20.78
CA SER A 8 -58.43 1.71 -19.62
C SER A 8 -58.08 0.34 -18.98
N PRO A 9 -56.94 0.16 -18.25
CA PRO A 9 -56.01 1.18 -17.71
C PRO A 9 -54.50 0.96 -17.99
N ALA A 10 -53.75 2.05 -17.85
CA ALA A 10 -52.30 2.04 -17.68
C ALA A 10 -51.92 1.31 -16.38
N ALA A 11 -51.03 0.32 -16.48
CA ALA A 11 -50.41 -0.34 -15.35
C ALA A 11 -48.91 0.01 -15.30
N SER A 12 -48.63 0.96 -14.42
CA SER A 12 -47.42 1.11 -13.59
C SER A 12 -46.16 0.30 -13.96
N SER A 13 -45.14 1.03 -14.41
CA SER A 13 -43.73 0.67 -14.33
C SER A 13 -43.30 0.39 -12.87
N PRO A 14 -42.50 -0.64 -12.57
CA PRO A 14 -41.91 -0.78 -11.25
C PRO A 14 -40.79 0.24 -11.08
N THR A 15 -41.03 1.14 -10.15
CA THR A 15 -40.17 2.22 -9.69
C THR A 15 -38.78 1.71 -9.29
N GLN A 16 -37.75 2.39 -9.79
CA GLN A 16 -36.39 2.35 -9.27
C GLN A 16 -36.42 2.55 -7.75
N ARG A 17 -35.90 1.59 -6.98
CA ARG A 17 -35.49 1.83 -5.60
C ARG A 17 -34.21 2.66 -5.63
N SER A 18 -34.37 3.97 -5.65
CA SER A 18 -33.29 4.92 -5.42
C SER A 18 -33.12 5.10 -3.91
N CYS A 19 -31.92 4.77 -3.40
CA CYS A 19 -31.52 5.04 -2.02
C CYS A 19 -31.53 6.57 -1.77
N PRO A 20 -32.17 7.10 -0.71
CA PRO A 20 -32.12 8.53 -0.43
C PRO A 20 -30.81 8.90 0.27
N SER A 21 -30.03 9.79 -0.36
CA SER A 21 -28.93 10.52 0.25
C SER A 21 -29.48 11.59 1.21
N TYR A 22 -29.62 11.26 2.49
CA TYR A 22 -30.09 12.19 3.52
C TYR A 22 -28.91 12.96 4.13
N VAL A 23 -28.29 13.87 3.39
CA VAL A 23 -27.35 14.87 3.95
C VAL A 23 -27.35 16.14 3.07
N SER A 24 -28.43 16.92 3.06
CA SER A 24 -28.42 18.27 2.45
C SER A 24 -29.42 19.28 3.05
N GLU A 25 -30.26 18.91 4.02
CA GLU A 25 -31.35 19.78 4.51
C GLU A 25 -31.19 20.29 5.97
N LEU A 26 -29.97 20.60 6.43
CA LEU A 26 -29.77 21.26 7.73
C LEU A 26 -28.88 22.51 7.68
N LEU A 27 -28.81 23.16 6.53
CA LEU A 27 -28.15 24.45 6.38
C LEU A 27 -29.03 25.44 5.61
N GLN A 28 -30.14 25.90 6.19
CA GLN A 28 -30.69 27.23 5.89
C GLN A 28 -31.78 27.67 6.89
N GLU A 29 -31.67 28.96 7.27
CA GLU A 29 -32.56 29.79 8.10
C GLU A 29 -32.43 29.59 9.64
N ARG A 30 -32.17 30.62 10.47
CA ARG A 30 -32.64 32.03 10.45
C ARG A 30 -31.67 33.03 11.13
N ASP A 31 -31.64 34.26 10.59
CA ASP A 31 -31.08 35.47 11.22
C ASP A 31 -32.15 36.33 11.92
N THR A 32 -31.90 36.66 13.20
CA THR A 32 -32.10 37.90 14.02
C THR A 32 -33.45 38.71 14.03
N PRO A 33 -33.78 39.45 15.13
CA PRO A 33 -33.14 40.75 15.44
C PRO A 33 -32.79 41.01 16.93
N ASN A 34 -31.91 42.00 17.12
CA ASN A 34 -31.39 42.58 18.36
C ASN A 34 -32.45 43.15 19.33
N LEU A 35 -32.16 43.12 20.64
CA LEU A 35 -32.44 44.24 21.56
C LEU A 35 -31.50 44.26 22.78
N SER A 36 -30.90 45.43 23.02
CA SER A 36 -30.02 45.77 24.14
C SER A 36 -30.80 46.09 25.42
N HIS A 37 -30.36 45.61 26.59
CA HIS A 37 -30.47 46.37 27.85
C HIS A 37 -29.48 45.90 28.92
N ASN A 38 -28.67 46.83 29.41
CA ASN A 38 -27.92 46.72 30.67
C ASN A 38 -28.87 46.91 31.87
N SER A 39 -28.69 46.14 32.96
CA SER A 39 -28.54 46.65 34.33
C SER A 39 -28.46 45.54 35.41
N SER A 40 -27.34 45.57 36.14
CA SER A 40 -27.15 45.49 37.60
C SER A 40 -27.94 44.50 38.48
N VAL A 41 -27.19 43.49 38.97
CA VAL A 41 -27.03 43.00 40.36
C VAL A 41 -28.24 42.99 41.31
N ASN A 42 -28.65 41.79 41.76
CA ASN A 42 -28.68 41.45 43.19
C ASN A 42 -28.77 39.93 43.45
N THR A 43 -27.87 39.47 44.32
CA THR A 43 -27.73 38.14 44.93
C THR A 43 -29.02 37.64 45.58
N LEU A 44 -29.30 36.33 45.47
CA LEU A 44 -29.74 35.44 46.56
C LEU A 44 -29.76 33.97 46.09
N GLN A 45 -28.87 33.18 46.70
CA GLN A 45 -28.81 31.72 46.85
C GLN A 45 -30.01 30.86 46.38
N GLY A 46 -29.71 29.86 45.55
CA GLY A 46 -30.57 28.69 45.33
C GLY A 46 -30.12 27.83 44.13
N ASP A 47 -29.51 26.67 44.41
CA ASP A 47 -29.35 25.47 43.57
C ASP A 47 -28.47 25.49 42.29
N ASP A 48 -27.14 25.39 42.48
CA ASP A 48 -26.14 25.10 41.44
C ASP A 48 -26.11 23.62 40.94
N SER A 49 -27.04 22.76 41.36
CA SER A 49 -27.01 21.33 40.99
C SER A 49 -27.73 20.98 39.68
N VAL A 50 -28.59 21.85 39.16
CA VAL A 50 -29.41 21.55 37.95
C VAL A 50 -28.69 21.95 36.65
N SER A 51 -27.86 23.00 36.69
CA SER A 51 -27.13 23.50 35.51
C SER A 51 -25.97 22.60 35.09
N GLN A 52 -25.36 21.89 36.05
CA GLN A 52 -24.27 20.95 35.78
C GLN A 52 -24.79 19.64 35.16
N TRP A 53 -25.95 19.14 35.63
CA TRP A 53 -26.70 18.06 34.98
C TRP A 53 -26.99 18.42 33.52
N SER A 54 -27.65 19.55 33.27
CA SER A 54 -28.12 19.93 31.93
C SER A 54 -27.01 19.95 30.88
N ALA A 55 -25.85 20.52 31.21
CA ALA A 55 -24.69 20.54 30.31
C ALA A 55 -23.99 19.17 30.15
N THR A 56 -24.00 18.33 31.19
CA THR A 56 -23.44 16.96 31.10
C THR A 56 -24.33 16.01 30.30
N VAL A 57 -25.65 16.16 30.38
CA VAL A 57 -26.63 15.32 29.65
C VAL A 57 -26.68 15.69 28.17
N ASP A 58 -26.58 16.97 27.81
CA ASP A 58 -26.45 17.41 26.41
C ASP A 58 -25.13 16.90 25.78
N SER A 59 -24.06 16.82 26.59
CA SER A 59 -22.78 16.24 26.16
C SER A 59 -22.79 14.71 26.04
N GLU A 60 -23.55 14.00 26.88
CA GLU A 60 -23.66 12.53 26.84
C GLU A 60 -24.57 12.05 25.70
N GLU A 61 -25.70 12.72 25.49
CA GLU A 61 -26.59 12.47 24.35
C GLU A 61 -25.86 12.70 23.02
N GLY A 62 -25.08 13.78 22.91
CA GLY A 62 -24.23 14.03 21.76
C GLY A 62 -23.18 12.94 21.50
N ARG A 63 -22.62 12.33 22.55
CA ARG A 63 -21.69 11.18 22.42
C ARG A 63 -22.42 9.92 21.96
N ASN A 64 -23.62 9.66 22.47
CA ASN A 64 -24.44 8.51 22.08
C ASN A 64 -24.86 8.60 20.60
N ILE A 65 -25.31 9.78 20.14
CA ILE A 65 -25.63 10.01 18.73
C ILE A 65 -24.38 9.84 17.84
N ALA A 66 -23.22 10.32 18.29
CA ALA A 66 -21.97 10.13 17.57
C ALA A 66 -21.57 8.65 17.48
N LEU A 67 -21.78 7.89 18.56
CA LEU A 67 -21.54 6.45 18.58
C LEU A 67 -22.47 5.73 17.60
N GLU A 68 -23.77 6.02 17.61
CA GLU A 68 -24.73 5.44 16.68
C GLU A 68 -24.34 5.72 15.22
N LYS A 69 -23.98 6.98 14.90
CA LYS A 69 -23.46 7.35 13.57
C LYS A 69 -22.22 6.57 13.17
N SER A 70 -21.29 6.35 14.10
CA SER A 70 -20.10 5.54 13.82
C SER A 70 -20.48 4.08 13.51
N LEU A 71 -21.46 3.51 14.21
CA LEU A 71 -21.93 2.15 13.97
C LEU A 71 -22.65 2.02 12.62
N TYR A 72 -23.37 3.05 12.16
CA TYR A 72 -23.92 3.08 10.80
C TYR A 72 -22.83 3.04 9.73
N VAL A 73 -21.73 3.79 9.90
CA VAL A 73 -20.60 3.75 8.96
C VAL A 73 -19.95 2.36 8.93
N LEU A 74 -19.82 1.71 10.10
CA LEU A 74 -19.31 0.35 10.18
C LEU A 74 -20.26 -0.66 9.52
N ALA A 75 -21.57 -0.51 9.71
CA ALA A 75 -22.56 -1.34 9.03
C ALA A 75 -22.52 -1.14 7.51
N GLU A 76 -22.38 0.11 7.03
CA GLU A 76 -22.19 0.40 5.59
C GLU A 76 -20.92 -0.27 5.05
N LEU A 77 -19.81 -0.23 5.81
CA LEU A 77 -18.56 -0.88 5.41
C LEU A 77 -18.76 -2.39 5.17
N VAL A 78 -19.42 -3.08 6.11
CA VAL A 78 -19.70 -4.52 6.02
C VAL A 78 -20.67 -4.83 4.88
N GLU A 79 -21.75 -4.07 4.77
CA GLU A 79 -22.77 -4.32 3.73
C GLU A 79 -22.19 -4.11 2.33
N THR A 80 -21.45 -3.02 2.13
CA THR A 80 -20.77 -2.76 0.86
C THR A 80 -19.62 -3.75 0.59
N GLU A 81 -19.09 -4.43 1.63
CA GLU A 81 -18.14 -5.53 1.46
C GLU A 81 -18.82 -6.78 0.91
N ARG A 82 -20.03 -7.11 1.39
CA ARG A 82 -20.82 -8.24 0.87
C ARG A 82 -21.06 -8.07 -0.63
N PHE A 83 -21.57 -6.91 -1.05
CA PHE A 83 -21.79 -6.62 -2.46
C PHE A 83 -20.48 -6.68 -3.27
N TYR A 84 -19.37 -6.19 -2.72
CA TYR A 84 -18.08 -6.28 -3.38
C TYR A 84 -17.63 -7.74 -3.59
N VAL A 85 -17.77 -8.60 -2.58
CA VAL A 85 -17.45 -10.03 -2.69
C VAL A 85 -18.35 -10.72 -3.72
N GLU A 86 -19.65 -10.44 -3.71
CA GLU A 86 -20.60 -10.96 -4.70
C GLU A 86 -20.22 -10.55 -6.12
N ASP A 87 -19.92 -9.26 -6.33
CA ASP A 87 -19.51 -8.72 -7.62
C ASP A 87 -18.21 -9.36 -8.13
N LEU A 88 -17.22 -9.58 -7.26
CA LEU A 88 -16.00 -10.31 -7.61
C LEU A 88 -16.31 -11.77 -7.96
N GLY A 89 -17.28 -12.37 -7.28
CA GLY A 89 -17.79 -13.71 -7.57
C GLY A 89 -18.33 -13.83 -8.99
N LEU A 90 -19.03 -12.81 -9.51
CA LEU A 90 -19.50 -12.78 -10.90
C LEU A 90 -18.33 -12.91 -11.91
N ILE A 91 -17.17 -12.36 -11.58
CA ILE A 91 -15.97 -12.44 -12.43
C ILE A 91 -15.34 -13.84 -12.33
N VAL A 92 -15.06 -14.30 -11.11
CA VAL A 92 -14.30 -15.53 -10.87
C VAL A 92 -15.15 -16.77 -11.17
N GLN A 93 -16.35 -16.83 -10.62
CA GLN A 93 -17.25 -17.99 -10.76
C GLN A 93 -18.06 -17.93 -12.05
N GLY A 94 -18.28 -16.74 -12.62
CA GLY A 94 -18.98 -16.56 -13.89
C GLY A 94 -18.02 -16.54 -15.08
N TYR A 95 -17.41 -15.39 -15.35
CA TYR A 95 -16.59 -15.17 -16.56
C TYR A 95 -15.40 -16.14 -16.64
N MET A 96 -14.53 -16.21 -15.61
CA MET A 96 -13.33 -17.05 -15.66
C MET A 96 -13.65 -18.54 -15.83
N THR A 97 -14.68 -19.04 -15.13
CA THR A 97 -15.11 -20.44 -15.21
C THR A 97 -15.74 -20.77 -16.57
N THR A 98 -16.52 -19.85 -17.13
CA THR A 98 -17.14 -20.03 -18.46
C THR A 98 -16.07 -20.00 -19.56
N MET A 99 -15.13 -19.06 -19.50
CA MET A 99 -14.00 -18.99 -20.44
C MET A 99 -13.13 -20.25 -20.37
N ALA A 100 -12.91 -20.81 -19.18
CA ALA A 100 -12.14 -22.03 -19.00
C ALA A 100 -12.85 -23.28 -19.56
N SER A 101 -14.19 -23.32 -19.52
CA SER A 101 -14.98 -24.47 -19.96
C SER A 101 -15.36 -24.43 -21.44
N GLN A 102 -15.72 -23.26 -21.98
CA GLN A 102 -16.14 -23.08 -23.37
C GLN A 102 -14.99 -22.71 -24.31
N GLY A 103 -13.84 -22.31 -23.76
CA GLY A 103 -12.71 -21.80 -24.52
C GLY A 103 -12.81 -20.30 -24.79
N VAL A 104 -11.71 -19.75 -25.31
CA VAL A 104 -11.55 -18.33 -25.63
C VAL A 104 -11.28 -18.15 -27.13
N PRO A 105 -11.62 -16.99 -27.72
CA PRO A 105 -11.24 -16.66 -29.09
C PRO A 105 -9.73 -16.84 -29.31
N GLU A 106 -9.31 -17.21 -30.52
CA GLU A 106 -7.89 -17.49 -30.80
C GLU A 106 -6.98 -16.31 -30.46
N ASP A 107 -7.41 -15.09 -30.77
CA ASP A 107 -6.67 -13.86 -30.49
C ASP A 107 -6.56 -13.50 -28.99
N LEU A 108 -7.42 -14.10 -28.16
CA LEU A 108 -7.43 -13.95 -26.69
C LEU A 108 -6.66 -15.07 -25.98
N LYS A 109 -6.25 -16.11 -26.71
CA LYS A 109 -5.57 -17.28 -26.14
C LYS A 109 -4.23 -16.86 -25.50
N GLY A 110 -4.09 -17.15 -24.20
CA GLY A 110 -2.92 -16.78 -23.40
C GLY A 110 -2.92 -15.33 -22.89
N LYS A 111 -3.93 -14.52 -23.24
CA LYS A 111 -4.14 -13.16 -22.73
C LYS A 111 -5.17 -13.08 -21.59
N ASP A 112 -5.89 -14.16 -21.31
CA ASP A 112 -6.85 -14.33 -20.21
C ASP A 112 -6.26 -13.92 -18.85
N ARG A 113 -5.00 -14.31 -18.58
CA ARG A 113 -4.28 -13.93 -17.35
C ARG A 113 -4.06 -12.41 -17.24
N ILE A 114 -3.94 -11.72 -18.37
CA ILE A 114 -3.78 -10.26 -18.41
C ILE A 114 -5.15 -9.59 -18.22
N VAL A 115 -6.23 -10.15 -18.79
CA VAL A 115 -7.60 -9.64 -18.59
C VAL A 115 -7.96 -9.62 -17.10
N PHE A 116 -7.74 -10.72 -16.39
CA PHE A 116 -8.17 -10.84 -14.98
C PHE A 116 -7.10 -10.46 -13.96
N GLY A 117 -5.82 -10.40 -14.35
CA GLY A 117 -4.71 -10.13 -13.43
C GLY A 117 -4.70 -11.12 -12.25
N ASN A 118 -4.63 -10.59 -11.03
CA ASN A 118 -4.72 -11.36 -9.79
C ASN A 118 -6.08 -11.24 -9.09
N ILE A 119 -7.18 -10.96 -9.81
CA ILE A 119 -8.49 -10.75 -9.18
C ILE A 119 -9.02 -11.96 -8.41
N HIS A 120 -8.67 -13.18 -8.84
CA HIS A 120 -9.00 -14.41 -8.11
C HIS A 120 -8.38 -14.43 -6.70
N GLN A 121 -7.14 -13.98 -6.57
CA GLN A 121 -6.46 -13.87 -5.28
C GLN A 121 -7.16 -12.86 -4.37
N ILE A 122 -7.63 -11.73 -4.94
CA ILE A 122 -8.39 -10.72 -4.21
C ILE A 122 -9.71 -11.34 -3.73
N TYR A 123 -10.46 -11.96 -4.63
CA TYR A 123 -11.74 -12.59 -4.32
C TYR A 123 -11.63 -13.61 -3.18
N ASP A 124 -10.70 -14.57 -3.26
CA ASP A 124 -10.56 -15.62 -2.23
C ASP A 124 -10.25 -15.01 -0.85
N TRP A 125 -9.34 -14.03 -0.78
CA TRP A 125 -9.00 -13.40 0.49
C TRP A 125 -10.17 -12.61 1.09
N HIS A 126 -10.91 -11.88 0.25
CA HIS A 126 -12.05 -11.09 0.70
C HIS A 126 -13.20 -11.99 1.16
N LYS A 127 -13.52 -13.03 0.39
CA LYS A 127 -14.61 -13.98 0.67
C LYS A 127 -14.31 -14.87 1.88
N ASP A 128 -13.14 -15.51 1.90
CA ASP A 128 -12.87 -16.59 2.85
C ASP A 128 -12.37 -16.07 4.21
N TYR A 129 -11.92 -14.80 4.26
CA TYR A 129 -11.34 -14.22 5.47
C TYR A 129 -11.84 -12.81 5.78
N PHE A 130 -11.58 -11.83 4.91
CA PHE A 130 -11.71 -10.42 5.28
C PHE A 130 -13.15 -9.99 5.60
N LEU A 131 -14.13 -10.44 4.82
CA LEU A 131 -15.55 -10.18 5.08
C LEU A 131 -15.98 -10.71 6.44
N GLY A 132 -15.61 -11.96 6.77
CA GLY A 132 -15.95 -12.57 8.06
C GLY A 132 -15.29 -11.86 9.26
N GLU A 133 -14.10 -11.29 9.09
CA GLU A 133 -13.48 -10.47 10.14
C GLU A 133 -14.17 -9.11 10.29
N LEU A 134 -14.57 -8.47 9.18
CA LEU A 134 -15.33 -7.21 9.20
C LEU A 134 -16.70 -7.38 9.87
N GLU A 135 -17.39 -8.50 9.64
CA GLU A 135 -18.64 -8.82 10.32
C GLU A 135 -18.47 -8.90 11.84
N LYS A 136 -17.35 -9.44 12.33
CA LYS A 136 -17.04 -9.50 13.77
C LYS A 136 -16.83 -8.11 14.37
N CYS A 137 -16.29 -7.16 13.60
CA CYS A 137 -16.10 -5.79 14.07
C CYS A 137 -17.42 -5.10 14.45
N VAL A 138 -18.57 -5.55 13.92
CA VAL A 138 -19.88 -5.00 14.34
C VAL A 138 -20.15 -5.24 15.83
N GLY A 139 -19.73 -6.40 16.35
CA GLY A 139 -19.81 -6.73 17.78
C GLY A 139 -18.67 -6.16 18.62
N ASP A 140 -17.53 -5.87 18.00
CA ASP A 140 -16.35 -5.28 18.64
C ASP A 140 -15.70 -4.21 17.72
N PRO A 141 -16.19 -2.95 17.76
CA PRO A 141 -15.73 -1.90 16.85
C PRO A 141 -14.27 -1.50 17.03
N ASP A 142 -13.71 -1.71 18.23
CA ASP A 142 -12.31 -1.38 18.53
C ASP A 142 -11.33 -2.29 17.75
N SER A 143 -11.76 -3.50 17.38
CA SER A 143 -10.98 -4.44 16.57
C SER A 143 -10.76 -3.98 15.12
N LEU A 144 -11.59 -3.06 14.60
CA LEU A 144 -11.56 -2.61 13.21
C LEU A 144 -10.19 -2.02 12.83
N ALA A 145 -9.62 -1.20 13.72
CA ALA A 145 -8.32 -0.58 13.48
C ALA A 145 -7.21 -1.63 13.34
N GLN A 146 -7.18 -2.60 14.26
CA GLN A 146 -6.19 -3.68 14.28
C GLN A 146 -6.31 -4.54 13.02
N LEU A 147 -7.53 -4.78 12.53
CA LEU A 147 -7.77 -5.57 11.32
C LEU A 147 -7.05 -4.97 10.11
N PHE A 148 -7.17 -3.66 9.87
CA PHE A 148 -6.52 -3.00 8.74
C PHE A 148 -5.00 -2.89 8.90
N ILE A 149 -4.51 -2.61 10.11
CA ILE A 149 -3.07 -2.53 10.39
C ILE A 149 -2.40 -3.90 10.18
N LYS A 150 -2.96 -4.95 10.76
CA LYS A 150 -2.45 -6.33 10.67
C LYS A 150 -2.34 -6.81 9.22
N HIS A 151 -3.27 -6.41 8.36
CA HIS A 151 -3.37 -6.89 6.99
C HIS A 151 -2.81 -5.95 5.93
N GLU A 152 -2.05 -4.92 6.32
CA GLU A 152 -1.40 -4.01 5.37
C GLU A 152 -0.66 -4.78 4.25
N ARG A 153 0.14 -5.79 4.62
CA ARG A 153 0.91 -6.57 3.65
C ARG A 153 0.03 -7.32 2.65
N ARG A 154 -1.15 -7.79 3.07
CA ARG A 154 -2.10 -8.49 2.18
C ARG A 154 -2.67 -7.53 1.14
N LEU A 155 -2.94 -6.29 1.51
CA LEU A 155 -3.47 -5.27 0.60
C LEU A 155 -2.52 -4.90 -0.55
N HIS A 156 -1.25 -5.32 -0.49
CA HIS A 156 -0.32 -5.20 -1.63
C HIS A 156 -0.82 -5.93 -2.90
N MET A 157 -1.74 -6.89 -2.79
CA MET A 157 -2.38 -7.49 -3.96
C MET A 157 -3.11 -6.47 -4.84
N TYR A 158 -3.60 -5.37 -4.28
CA TYR A 158 -4.21 -4.27 -5.05
C TYR A 158 -3.17 -3.51 -5.88
N VAL A 159 -1.93 -3.40 -5.41
CA VAL A 159 -0.83 -2.78 -6.18
C VAL A 159 -0.57 -3.57 -7.45
N VAL A 160 -0.52 -4.90 -7.34
CA VAL A 160 -0.37 -5.82 -8.48
C VAL A 160 -1.54 -5.68 -9.46
N TYR A 161 -2.77 -5.62 -8.94
CA TYR A 161 -3.97 -5.47 -9.76
C TYR A 161 -3.99 -4.15 -10.52
N CYS A 162 -3.77 -3.02 -9.83
CA CYS A 162 -3.77 -1.69 -10.42
C CYS A 162 -2.66 -1.53 -11.47
N GLN A 163 -1.48 -2.12 -11.27
CA GLN A 163 -0.42 -2.11 -12.28
C GLN A 163 -0.83 -2.86 -13.56
N ASN A 164 -1.62 -3.93 -13.45
CA ASN A 164 -2.11 -4.70 -14.59
C ASN A 164 -3.33 -4.08 -15.28
N LYS A 165 -4.14 -3.29 -14.56
CA LYS A 165 -5.43 -2.75 -15.03
C LYS A 165 -5.35 -2.06 -16.41
N PRO A 166 -4.35 -1.21 -16.75
CA PRO A 166 -4.28 -0.60 -18.08
C PRO A 166 -4.11 -1.61 -19.23
N LYS A 167 -3.41 -2.73 -18.97
CA LYS A 167 -3.23 -3.81 -19.96
C LYS A 167 -4.51 -4.62 -20.14
N SER A 168 -5.17 -4.95 -19.02
CA SER A 168 -6.49 -5.59 -19.00
C SER A 168 -7.50 -4.77 -19.80
N GLU A 169 -7.56 -3.47 -19.53
CA GLU A 169 -8.51 -2.55 -20.18
C GLU A 169 -8.33 -2.46 -21.68
N HIS A 170 -7.09 -2.38 -22.16
CA HIS A 170 -6.79 -2.40 -23.59
C HIS A 170 -7.33 -3.67 -24.26
N ILE A 171 -7.05 -4.85 -23.68
CA ILE A 171 -7.53 -6.12 -24.23
C ILE A 171 -9.06 -6.19 -24.15
N VAL A 172 -9.65 -5.88 -23.00
CA VAL A 172 -11.11 -5.96 -22.80
C VAL A 172 -11.84 -5.05 -23.78
N SER A 173 -11.32 -3.85 -24.06
CA SER A 173 -11.95 -2.92 -25.00
C SER A 173 -12.11 -3.47 -26.43
N GLU A 174 -11.22 -4.36 -26.88
CA GLU A 174 -11.30 -4.99 -28.21
C GLU A 174 -12.44 -6.02 -28.31
N TYR A 175 -12.85 -6.61 -27.18
CA TYR A 175 -13.83 -7.71 -27.13
C TYR A 175 -15.09 -7.38 -26.30
N ILE A 176 -15.21 -6.14 -25.81
CA ILE A 176 -16.27 -5.75 -24.86
C ILE A 176 -17.67 -5.84 -25.49
N GLU A 177 -17.79 -5.48 -26.76
CA GLU A 177 -19.05 -5.50 -27.51
C GLU A 177 -19.31 -6.84 -28.25
N THR A 178 -18.34 -7.75 -28.22
CA THR A 178 -18.42 -9.05 -28.91
C THR A 178 -18.41 -10.19 -27.90
N TYR A 179 -17.27 -10.87 -27.72
CA TYR A 179 -17.15 -12.06 -26.89
C TYR A 179 -17.60 -11.85 -25.44
N PHE A 180 -17.26 -10.72 -24.83
CA PHE A 180 -17.65 -10.46 -23.44
C PHE A 180 -19.12 -10.07 -23.29
N GLU A 181 -19.75 -9.50 -24.32
CA GLU A 181 -21.18 -9.22 -24.33
C GLU A 181 -22.00 -10.52 -24.44
N ASP A 182 -21.57 -11.45 -25.30
CA ASP A 182 -22.19 -12.79 -25.40
C ASP A 182 -22.11 -13.54 -24.05
N LEU A 183 -20.94 -13.51 -23.41
CA LEU A 183 -20.76 -14.08 -22.07
C LEU A 183 -21.64 -13.39 -21.03
N ARG A 184 -21.77 -12.06 -21.06
CA ARG A 184 -22.62 -11.31 -20.14
C ARG A 184 -24.08 -11.73 -20.27
N GLN A 185 -24.58 -11.87 -21.50
CA GLN A 185 -25.94 -12.30 -21.78
C GLN A 185 -26.18 -13.75 -21.32
N GLN A 186 -25.25 -14.66 -21.61
CA GLN A 186 -25.34 -16.05 -21.17
C GLN A 186 -25.39 -16.17 -19.63
N LEU A 187 -24.58 -15.37 -18.94
CA LEU A 187 -24.53 -15.35 -17.47
C LEU A 187 -25.68 -14.55 -16.84
N GLY A 188 -26.47 -13.82 -17.63
CA GLY A 188 -27.56 -12.97 -17.15
C GLY A 188 -27.09 -11.79 -16.29
N HIS A 189 -25.83 -11.35 -16.47
CA HIS A 189 -25.25 -10.29 -15.65
C HIS A 189 -25.72 -8.90 -16.10
N ARG A 190 -26.10 -8.07 -15.11
CA ARG A 190 -26.52 -6.68 -15.38
C ARG A 190 -25.37 -5.79 -15.80
N LEU A 191 -24.22 -5.90 -15.12
CA LEU A 191 -23.02 -5.09 -15.36
C LEU A 191 -22.15 -5.72 -16.45
N GLN A 192 -21.49 -4.88 -17.26
CA GLN A 192 -20.51 -5.35 -18.22
C GLN A 192 -19.20 -5.75 -17.52
N LEU A 193 -18.36 -6.54 -18.19
CA LEU A 193 -17.10 -6.98 -17.61
C LEU A 193 -16.19 -5.81 -17.20
N ASN A 194 -16.16 -4.71 -17.97
CA ASN A 194 -15.36 -3.52 -17.62
C ASN A 194 -15.80 -2.90 -16.28
N ASP A 195 -17.12 -2.79 -16.06
CA ASP A 195 -17.72 -2.27 -14.82
C ASP A 195 -17.44 -3.16 -13.61
N LEU A 196 -17.27 -4.46 -13.82
CA LEU A 196 -16.88 -5.40 -12.78
C LEU A 196 -15.37 -5.29 -12.48
N LEU A 197 -14.52 -5.19 -13.51
CA LEU A 197 -13.06 -5.14 -13.37
C LEU A 197 -12.55 -3.83 -12.74
N ILE A 198 -13.35 -2.76 -12.71
CA ILE A 198 -12.96 -1.52 -12.01
C ILE A 198 -13.22 -1.59 -10.49
N LYS A 199 -14.03 -2.55 -10.01
CA LYS A 199 -14.45 -2.63 -8.60
C LYS A 199 -13.29 -2.73 -7.60
N PRO A 200 -12.21 -3.51 -7.81
CA PRO A 200 -11.08 -3.52 -6.88
C PRO A 200 -10.41 -2.15 -6.73
N VAL A 201 -10.28 -1.40 -7.83
CA VAL A 201 -9.70 -0.04 -7.82
C VAL A 201 -10.59 0.91 -7.01
N GLN A 202 -11.91 0.80 -7.18
CA GLN A 202 -12.87 1.60 -6.40
C GLN A 202 -12.85 1.22 -4.92
N ARG A 203 -12.82 -0.09 -4.60
CA ARG A 203 -12.89 -0.58 -3.22
C ARG A 203 -11.71 -0.12 -2.39
N ILE A 204 -10.49 -0.23 -2.93
CA ILE A 204 -9.29 0.20 -2.20
C ILE A 204 -9.28 1.70 -1.91
N MET A 205 -9.91 2.52 -2.76
CA MET A 205 -10.09 3.96 -2.53
C MET A 205 -11.19 4.27 -1.50
N LYS A 206 -12.21 3.41 -1.39
CA LYS A 206 -13.35 3.62 -0.49
C LYS A 206 -13.01 3.32 0.98
N TYR A 207 -12.10 2.36 1.27
CA TYR A 207 -11.72 2.03 2.66
C TYR A 207 -11.23 3.25 3.46
N GLN A 208 -10.36 4.09 2.86
CA GLN A 208 -9.89 5.29 3.56
C GLN A 208 -10.99 6.32 3.82
N LEU A 209 -12.06 6.36 3.01
CA LEU A 209 -13.17 7.28 3.21
C LEU A 209 -14.02 6.81 4.39
N LEU A 210 -14.42 5.53 4.37
CA LEU A 210 -15.21 4.92 5.44
C LEU A 210 -14.47 4.95 6.79
N LEU A 211 -13.17 4.66 6.82
CA LEU A 211 -12.38 4.75 8.07
C LEU A 211 -12.24 6.18 8.58
N LYS A 212 -12.16 7.19 7.70
CA LYS A 212 -12.13 8.61 8.11
C LYS A 212 -13.46 9.04 8.70
N ASP A 213 -14.57 8.62 8.10
CA ASP A 213 -15.91 8.90 8.63
C ASP A 213 -16.13 8.19 9.97
N PHE A 214 -15.71 6.92 10.07
CA PHE A 214 -15.73 6.17 11.32
C PHE A 214 -14.90 6.90 12.40
N LEU A 215 -13.65 7.27 12.10
CA LEU A 215 -12.77 8.04 13.01
C LEU A 215 -13.41 9.34 13.48
N LYS A 216 -14.04 10.09 12.58
CA LYS A 216 -14.70 11.37 12.89
C LYS A 216 -15.82 11.19 13.92
N TYR A 217 -16.67 10.18 13.77
CA TYR A 217 -17.79 9.96 14.69
C TYR A 217 -17.35 9.23 15.97
N TYR A 218 -16.45 8.26 15.86
CA TYR A 218 -15.93 7.49 16.99
C TYR A 218 -15.12 8.37 17.96
N SER A 219 -14.33 9.31 17.44
CA SER A 219 -13.63 10.29 18.27
C SER A 219 -14.59 11.25 18.99
N LYS A 220 -15.67 11.69 18.32
CA LYS A 220 -16.71 12.53 18.95
C LYS A 220 -17.49 11.80 20.05
N ALA A 221 -17.59 10.48 19.96
CA ALA A 221 -18.15 9.64 21.02
C ALA A 221 -17.23 9.51 22.26
N GLY A 222 -16.04 10.12 22.26
CA GLY A 222 -15.09 10.08 23.37
C GLY A 222 -14.30 8.76 23.48
N ARG A 223 -14.23 7.98 22.39
CA ARG A 223 -13.48 6.72 22.32
C ARG A 223 -12.00 6.97 22.04
N ASP A 224 -11.16 6.01 22.42
CA ASP A 224 -9.76 5.99 22.02
C ASP A 224 -9.66 5.69 20.51
N VAL A 225 -8.86 6.48 19.81
CA VAL A 225 -8.73 6.45 18.35
C VAL A 225 -7.28 6.41 17.87
N GLU A 226 -6.30 6.22 18.76
CA GLU A 226 -4.88 6.19 18.35
C GLU A 226 -4.62 5.11 17.30
N GLU A 227 -5.09 3.87 17.56
CA GLU A 227 -5.01 2.77 16.59
C GLU A 227 -5.77 3.08 15.31
N LEU A 228 -6.94 3.70 15.42
CA LEU A 228 -7.78 4.01 14.27
C LEU A 228 -7.14 5.06 13.35
N ARG A 229 -6.42 6.04 13.90
CA ARG A 229 -5.61 6.98 13.10
C ARG A 229 -4.53 6.26 12.31
N ARG A 230 -3.82 5.31 12.93
CA ARG A 230 -2.83 4.48 12.23
C ARG A 230 -3.48 3.65 11.12
N ALA A 231 -4.65 3.07 11.35
CA ALA A 231 -5.38 2.33 10.32
C ALA A 231 -5.77 3.23 9.13
N VAL A 232 -6.21 4.47 9.38
CA VAL A 232 -6.51 5.46 8.34
C VAL A 232 -5.25 5.80 7.55
N GLU A 233 -4.10 6.01 8.20
CA GLU A 233 -2.83 6.26 7.52
C GLU A 233 -2.48 5.11 6.57
N VAL A 234 -2.55 3.86 7.05
CA VAL A 234 -2.31 2.67 6.22
C VAL A 234 -3.21 2.68 4.98
N MET A 235 -4.52 2.92 5.16
CA MET A 235 -5.48 2.96 4.03
C MET A 235 -5.30 4.18 3.12
N CYS A 236 -4.68 5.26 3.58
CA CYS A 236 -4.28 6.37 2.72
C CYS A 236 -3.01 6.05 1.91
N PHE A 237 -2.09 5.24 2.45
CA PHE A 237 -0.86 4.87 1.75
C PHE A 237 -1.04 3.77 0.69
N VAL A 238 -1.99 2.85 0.84
CA VAL A 238 -2.18 1.78 -0.17
C VAL A 238 -2.56 2.36 -1.55
N PRO A 239 -3.54 3.27 -1.71
CA PRO A 239 -3.86 3.86 -3.01
C PRO A 239 -2.69 4.68 -3.60
N LYS A 240 -1.92 5.39 -2.76
CA LYS A 240 -0.70 6.08 -3.18
C LYS A 240 0.31 5.11 -3.77
N ARG A 241 0.55 3.98 -3.10
CA ARG A 241 1.44 2.91 -3.60
C ARG A 241 0.95 2.32 -4.92
N CYS A 242 -0.36 2.10 -5.08
CA CYS A 242 -0.94 1.69 -6.37
C CYS A 242 -0.59 2.70 -7.47
N ASN A 243 -0.76 4.00 -7.21
CA ASN A 243 -0.44 5.07 -8.15
C ASN A 243 1.06 5.13 -8.50
N ASP A 244 1.93 5.04 -7.50
CA ASP A 244 3.37 5.10 -7.72
C ASP A 244 3.86 3.90 -8.55
N MET A 245 3.35 2.70 -8.24
CA MET A 245 3.70 1.47 -8.96
C MET A 245 3.13 1.38 -10.38
N MET A 246 2.13 2.20 -10.74
CA MET A 246 1.73 2.38 -12.14
C MET A 246 2.84 3.05 -12.96
N ASN A 247 3.56 4.02 -12.37
CA ASN A 247 4.68 4.69 -13.03
C ASN A 247 5.92 3.78 -13.07
N VAL A 248 6.23 3.09 -11.97
CA VAL A 248 7.36 2.14 -11.94
C VAL A 248 7.11 0.93 -12.86
N GLY A 249 5.85 0.53 -13.07
CA GLY A 249 5.49 -0.54 -14.01
C GLY A 249 5.87 -0.28 -15.46
N ARG A 250 6.27 0.96 -15.81
CA ARG A 250 6.80 1.36 -17.12
C ARG A 250 8.32 1.25 -17.21
N LEU A 251 8.99 0.75 -16.19
CA LEU A 251 10.44 0.50 -16.20
C LEU A 251 10.77 -0.62 -17.21
N GLN A 252 11.49 -0.26 -18.27
CA GLN A 252 11.93 -1.16 -19.32
C GLN A 252 13.32 -1.72 -19.00
N GLY A 253 13.58 -2.97 -19.40
CA GLY A 253 14.90 -3.61 -19.27
C GLY A 253 15.23 -4.14 -17.87
N PHE A 254 14.30 -4.09 -16.92
CA PHE A 254 14.47 -4.74 -15.62
C PHE A 254 14.12 -6.24 -15.72
N GLU A 255 15.06 -7.11 -15.37
CA GLU A 255 14.85 -8.55 -15.32
C GLU A 255 14.30 -8.97 -13.95
N GLY A 256 13.01 -9.28 -13.90
CA GLY A 256 12.33 -9.76 -12.70
C GLY A 256 10.96 -9.10 -12.46
N LYS A 257 10.28 -9.51 -11.39
CA LYS A 257 9.01 -8.91 -10.98
C LYS A 257 9.26 -7.77 -9.99
N ILE A 258 9.04 -6.53 -10.41
CA ILE A 258 9.18 -5.33 -9.56
C ILE A 258 8.25 -5.43 -8.34
N THR A 259 7.01 -5.90 -8.53
CA THR A 259 6.03 -6.09 -7.45
C THR A 259 6.44 -7.11 -6.39
N ALA A 260 7.45 -7.96 -6.68
CA ALA A 260 8.01 -8.91 -5.73
C ALA A 260 9.17 -8.34 -4.89
N GLN A 261 9.62 -7.10 -5.16
CA GLN A 261 10.73 -6.47 -4.43
C GLN A 261 10.32 -5.81 -3.10
N GLY A 262 9.07 -6.03 -2.67
CA GLY A 262 8.49 -5.42 -1.46
C GLY A 262 7.86 -4.05 -1.72
N LYS A 263 7.62 -3.30 -0.64
CA LYS A 263 7.06 -1.95 -0.72
C LYS A 263 8.07 -1.00 -1.39
N LEU A 264 7.58 -0.13 -2.28
CA LEU A 264 8.32 1.06 -2.70
C LEU A 264 8.30 2.04 -1.52
N LEU A 265 9.48 2.37 -1.00
CA LEU A 265 9.66 3.25 0.15
C LEU A 265 9.84 4.70 -0.31
N GLN A 266 10.75 4.92 -1.27
CA GLN A 266 11.04 6.25 -1.80
C GLN A 266 11.37 6.23 -3.29
N GLN A 267 11.20 7.40 -3.94
CA GLN A 267 11.57 7.62 -5.33
C GLN A 267 11.94 9.08 -5.61
N ASP A 268 13.17 9.30 -6.07
CA ASP A 268 13.70 10.65 -6.32
C ASP A 268 14.67 10.65 -7.50
N THR A 269 15.00 11.85 -7.96
CA THR A 269 15.96 12.06 -9.04
C THR A 269 17.27 12.58 -8.45
N PHE A 270 18.37 11.93 -8.82
CA PHE A 270 19.73 12.25 -8.36
C PHE A 270 20.68 12.38 -9.55
N PHE A 271 21.75 13.17 -9.39
CA PHE A 271 22.92 13.03 -10.26
C PHE A 271 23.82 11.94 -9.69
N VAL A 272 23.96 10.84 -10.41
CA VAL A 272 24.67 9.64 -9.92
C VAL A 272 25.98 9.46 -10.68
N SER A 273 27.07 9.33 -9.93
CA SER A 273 28.39 8.94 -10.39
C SER A 273 28.74 7.58 -9.77
N GLU A 274 29.03 6.60 -10.60
CA GLU A 274 29.54 5.29 -10.19
C GLU A 274 31.07 5.34 -10.10
N GLU A 275 31.64 4.87 -9.00
CA GLU A 275 33.07 4.66 -8.81
C GLU A 275 33.33 3.17 -8.58
N GLN A 276 34.19 2.60 -9.42
CA GLN A 276 34.62 1.21 -9.31
C GLN A 276 35.89 1.10 -8.47
N GLU A 277 36.20 -0.10 -7.98
CA GLU A 277 37.38 -0.40 -7.13
C GLU A 277 38.72 0.04 -7.77
N SER A 278 38.79 0.12 -9.10
CA SER A 278 39.93 0.66 -9.84
C SER A 278 40.12 2.19 -9.72
N GLY A 279 39.30 2.87 -8.92
CA GLY A 279 39.31 4.34 -8.74
C GLY A 279 38.76 5.10 -9.95
N ILE A 280 38.13 4.42 -10.91
CA ILE A 280 37.58 5.04 -12.11
C ILE A 280 36.21 5.60 -11.76
N LEU A 281 36.11 6.94 -11.72
CA LEU A 281 34.86 7.65 -11.52
C LEU A 281 34.16 7.91 -12.86
N SER A 282 32.94 7.43 -12.99
CA SER A 282 32.08 7.71 -14.13
C SER A 282 31.51 9.12 -14.10
N ARG A 283 31.16 9.66 -15.27
CA ARG A 283 30.51 10.97 -15.37
C ARG A 283 29.14 10.93 -14.68
N ALA A 284 28.88 11.94 -13.84
CA ALA A 284 27.58 12.16 -13.22
C ALA A 284 26.46 12.20 -14.27
N LYS A 285 25.44 11.37 -14.08
CA LYS A 285 24.25 11.32 -14.95
C LYS A 285 23.00 11.42 -14.11
N GLU A 286 21.99 12.10 -14.64
CA GLU A 286 20.69 12.14 -14.02
C GLU A 286 20.06 10.73 -14.02
N ARG A 287 19.61 10.29 -12.84
CA ARG A 287 18.97 9.00 -12.62
C ARG A 287 17.74 9.18 -11.75
N ARG A 288 16.65 8.54 -12.15
CA ARG A 288 15.52 8.29 -11.26
C ARG A 288 15.82 7.02 -10.47
N VAL A 289 15.89 7.13 -9.15
CA VAL A 289 16.24 6.03 -8.24
C VAL A 289 14.99 5.62 -7.47
N PHE A 290 14.75 4.32 -7.38
CA PHE A 290 13.65 3.71 -6.65
C PHE A 290 14.19 2.85 -5.51
N LEU A 291 13.77 3.14 -4.28
CA LEU A 291 14.12 2.38 -3.08
C LEU A 291 12.97 1.44 -2.71
N PHE A 292 13.20 0.13 -2.84
CA PHE A 292 12.30 -0.91 -2.36
C PHE A 292 12.87 -1.58 -1.11
N GLU A 293 12.01 -2.27 -0.34
CA GLU A 293 12.42 -3.07 0.84
C GLU A 293 13.53 -4.08 0.54
N GLN A 294 13.64 -4.59 -0.69
CA GLN A 294 14.64 -5.60 -1.08
C GLN A 294 15.64 -5.14 -2.14
N LEU A 295 15.42 -4.00 -2.80
CA LEU A 295 16.18 -3.60 -3.99
C LEU A 295 16.22 -2.08 -4.17
N VAL A 296 17.39 -1.55 -4.51
CA VAL A 296 17.56 -0.19 -5.05
C VAL A 296 17.68 -0.30 -6.56
N ILE A 297 16.87 0.46 -7.31
CA ILE A 297 16.90 0.48 -8.77
C ILE A 297 17.32 1.85 -9.28
N PHE A 298 18.33 1.88 -10.15
CA PHE A 298 18.76 3.06 -10.88
C PHE A 298 18.22 3.03 -12.31
N SER A 299 17.57 4.12 -12.72
CA SER A 299 16.96 4.21 -14.04
C SER A 299 17.20 5.57 -14.70
N GLU A 300 17.09 5.60 -16.02
CA GLU A 300 17.15 6.81 -16.82
C GLU A 300 15.73 7.22 -17.26
N PRO A 301 15.29 8.46 -17.00
CA PRO A 301 13.99 8.92 -17.47
C PRO A 301 13.97 8.98 -19.01
N ILE A 302 12.89 8.51 -19.62
CA ILE A 302 12.70 8.57 -21.07
C ILE A 302 12.05 9.90 -21.42
N ASP A 303 12.78 10.73 -22.18
CA ASP A 303 12.26 12.00 -22.69
C ASP A 303 11.07 11.80 -23.64
N LYS A 304 10.03 12.62 -23.44
CA LYS A 304 8.81 12.68 -24.27
C LYS A 304 9.08 12.97 -25.76
N LYS A 305 10.29 13.43 -26.12
CA LYS A 305 10.67 13.85 -27.47
C LYS A 305 10.86 12.70 -28.47
N LYS A 306 10.97 11.43 -28.02
CA LYS A 306 11.20 10.25 -28.89
C LYS A 306 9.92 9.54 -29.35
N GLY A 307 8.82 10.25 -29.56
CA GLY A 307 7.58 9.69 -30.13
C GLY A 307 6.78 8.75 -29.20
N PHE A 308 7.24 8.55 -27.96
CA PHE A 308 6.47 7.86 -26.92
C PHE A 308 5.56 8.87 -26.20
N SER A 309 4.25 8.63 -26.25
CA SER A 309 3.21 9.51 -25.68
C SER A 309 3.23 9.60 -24.15
N LEU A 310 4.04 8.78 -23.46
CA LEU A 310 4.03 8.66 -22.00
C LEU A 310 5.45 8.59 -21.42
N PRO A 311 5.71 9.30 -20.29
CA PRO A 311 6.99 9.20 -19.59
C PRO A 311 7.18 7.78 -19.05
N GLY A 312 8.37 7.22 -19.28
CA GLY A 312 8.79 5.89 -18.84
C GLY A 312 10.23 5.91 -18.33
N TYR A 313 10.74 4.76 -17.89
CA TYR A 313 12.08 4.64 -17.33
C TYR A 313 12.83 3.51 -18.00
N THR A 314 14.13 3.68 -18.23
CA THR A 314 15.02 2.62 -18.72
C THR A 314 15.91 2.17 -17.58
N PHE A 315 15.88 0.89 -17.26
CA PHE A 315 16.77 0.27 -16.26
C PHE A 315 18.24 0.50 -16.60
N LYS A 316 19.07 0.78 -15.58
CA LYS A 316 20.52 0.94 -15.72
C LYS A 316 21.31 0.05 -14.78
N ASN A 317 20.97 0.06 -13.50
CA ASN A 317 21.68 -0.72 -12.47
C ASN A 317 20.76 -1.01 -11.27
N SER A 318 21.15 -1.93 -10.41
CA SER A 318 20.44 -2.22 -9.16
C SER A 318 21.35 -2.74 -8.06
N ILE A 319 21.01 -2.47 -6.81
CA ILE A 319 21.69 -2.99 -5.62
C ILE A 319 20.68 -3.75 -4.79
N LYS A 320 20.91 -5.06 -4.59
CA LYS A 320 20.10 -5.84 -3.63
C LYS A 320 20.40 -5.35 -2.23
N VAL A 321 19.38 -5.25 -1.39
CA VAL A 321 19.54 -4.83 0.02
C VAL A 321 20.51 -5.75 0.78
N SER A 322 20.61 -7.03 0.41
CA SER A 322 21.63 -7.97 0.95
C SER A 322 23.08 -7.55 0.73
N CYS A 323 23.33 -6.71 -0.27
CA CYS A 323 24.66 -6.25 -0.67
C CYS A 323 24.81 -4.74 -0.50
N LEU A 324 23.77 -4.06 0.02
CA LEU A 324 23.72 -2.62 0.15
C LEU A 324 24.51 -2.17 1.38
N GLY A 325 25.27 -1.10 1.23
CA GLY A 325 25.80 -0.31 2.34
C GLY A 325 25.55 1.18 2.11
N VAL A 326 25.73 1.96 3.16
CA VAL A 326 25.64 3.42 3.13
C VAL A 326 26.84 3.97 3.90
N GLU A 327 27.50 4.99 3.36
CA GLU A 327 28.64 5.63 4.03
C GLU A 327 28.19 6.61 5.11
N GLU A 328 29.11 7.15 5.90
CA GLU A 328 28.80 8.21 6.86
C GLU A 328 28.46 9.53 6.16
N ARG A 329 27.77 10.41 6.87
CA ARG A 329 27.36 11.70 6.31
C ARG A 329 28.61 12.57 6.20
N SER A 330 28.87 13.10 5.01
CA SER A 330 29.87 14.16 4.86
C SER A 330 29.31 15.47 5.42
N GLU A 331 30.04 16.10 6.35
CA GLU A 331 29.71 17.45 6.81
C GLU A 331 30.04 18.51 5.74
N GLU A 332 30.93 18.18 4.80
CA GLU A 332 31.37 19.07 3.72
C GLU A 332 30.37 19.12 2.54
N ASP A 333 29.66 18.02 2.27
CA ASP A 333 28.61 17.96 1.25
C ASP A 333 27.31 17.34 1.82
N PRO A 334 26.42 18.17 2.40
CA PRO A 334 25.21 17.70 3.04
C PRO A 334 24.16 17.18 2.04
N CYS A 335 24.35 17.39 0.74
CA CYS A 335 23.46 16.91 -0.32
C CYS A 335 23.94 15.60 -0.95
N CYS A 336 25.13 15.13 -0.61
CA CYS A 336 25.70 13.90 -1.14
C CYS A 336 25.30 12.67 -0.30
N LEU A 337 24.80 11.64 -0.97
CA LEU A 337 24.55 10.31 -0.42
C LEU A 337 25.41 9.30 -1.17
N VAL A 338 26.17 8.47 -0.46
CA VAL A 338 26.95 7.41 -1.09
C VAL A 338 26.39 6.05 -0.68
N LEU A 339 25.89 5.31 -1.67
CA LEU A 339 25.48 3.91 -1.51
C LEU A 339 26.60 3.00 -2.02
N THR A 340 26.85 1.91 -1.31
CA THR A 340 27.84 0.90 -1.72
C THR A 340 27.15 -0.40 -2.10
N SER A 341 27.68 -1.07 -3.10
CA SER A 341 27.26 -2.40 -3.53
C SER A 341 28.42 -3.36 -3.41
N ARG A 342 28.26 -4.39 -2.57
CA ARG A 342 29.26 -5.45 -2.40
C ARG A 342 29.03 -6.59 -3.40
N GLY A 343 30.01 -6.81 -4.27
CA GLY A 343 30.06 -7.93 -5.20
C GLY A 343 30.35 -9.27 -4.50
N THR A 344 30.06 -10.37 -5.18
CA THR A 344 30.33 -11.74 -4.69
C THR A 344 31.83 -12.05 -4.63
N ASP A 345 32.63 -11.34 -5.42
CA ASP A 345 34.09 -11.37 -5.46
C ASP A 345 34.75 -10.49 -4.38
N GLY A 346 33.95 -9.81 -3.56
CA GLY A 346 34.41 -8.87 -2.54
C GLY A 346 34.63 -7.45 -3.05
N SER A 347 34.46 -7.21 -4.35
CA SER A 347 34.57 -5.87 -4.93
C SER A 347 33.49 -4.94 -4.35
N VAL A 348 33.80 -3.65 -4.24
CA VAL A 348 32.85 -2.65 -3.78
C VAL A 348 32.70 -1.56 -4.82
N THR A 349 31.49 -1.42 -5.35
CA THR A 349 31.11 -0.31 -6.22
C THR A 349 30.45 0.78 -5.38
N ARG A 350 30.90 2.02 -5.53
CA ARG A 350 30.29 3.20 -4.87
C ARG A 350 29.38 3.93 -5.86
N PHE A 351 28.19 4.31 -5.40
CA PHE A 351 27.22 5.13 -6.11
C PHE A 351 27.09 6.44 -5.36
N ILE A 352 27.75 7.48 -5.88
CA ILE A 352 27.74 8.83 -5.33
C ILE A 352 26.53 9.55 -5.92
N MET A 353 25.56 9.89 -5.08
CA MET A 353 24.26 10.43 -5.45
C MET A 353 24.11 11.86 -4.93
N GLN A 354 24.03 12.83 -5.83
CA GLN A 354 23.75 14.23 -5.45
C GLN A 354 22.24 14.48 -5.39
N ALA A 355 21.73 14.77 -4.20
CA ALA A 355 20.34 15.16 -3.97
C ALA A 355 20.10 16.63 -4.32
N SER A 356 18.85 16.99 -4.60
CA SER A 356 18.46 18.39 -4.85
C SER A 356 18.40 19.24 -3.57
N SER A 357 18.30 18.61 -2.40
CA SER A 357 18.31 19.30 -1.10
C SER A 357 18.85 18.39 0.01
N PRO A 358 19.39 18.96 1.10
CA PRO A 358 19.85 18.20 2.26
C PRO A 358 18.73 17.38 2.91
N ASP A 359 17.51 17.90 2.94
CA ASP A 359 16.37 17.19 3.55
C ASP A 359 16.02 15.90 2.79
N ARG A 360 16.14 15.90 1.46
CA ARG A 360 15.94 14.69 0.66
C ARG A 360 17.07 13.69 0.89
N GLN A 361 18.31 14.17 0.97
CA GLN A 361 19.46 13.33 1.29
C GLN A 361 19.26 12.64 2.64
N LEU A 362 18.80 13.39 3.66
CA LEU A 362 18.56 12.89 5.00
C LEU A 362 17.43 11.86 5.02
N ALA A 363 16.28 12.19 4.41
CA ALA A 363 15.15 11.26 4.31
C ALA A 363 15.53 9.94 3.60
N TRP A 364 16.35 10.00 2.55
CA TRP A 364 16.87 8.80 1.88
C TRP A 364 17.84 8.01 2.73
N ARG A 365 18.76 8.69 3.42
CA ARG A 365 19.69 8.05 4.34
C ARG A 365 18.93 7.32 5.44
N ASP A 366 17.98 7.99 6.09
CA ASP A 366 17.26 7.44 7.24
C ASP A 366 16.50 6.16 6.85
N ASP A 367 15.82 6.16 5.70
CA ASP A 367 15.14 4.97 5.18
C ASP A 367 16.12 3.84 4.84
N VAL A 368 17.26 4.15 4.21
CA VAL A 368 18.29 3.13 3.89
C VAL A 368 18.91 2.57 5.18
N VAL A 369 19.24 3.42 6.14
CA VAL A 369 19.76 3.01 7.45
C VAL A 369 18.74 2.11 8.14
N GLN A 370 17.47 2.50 8.21
CA GLN A 370 16.41 1.70 8.83
C GLN A 370 16.26 0.32 8.19
N ILE A 371 16.36 0.21 6.86
CA ILE A 371 16.35 -1.08 6.15
C ILE A 371 17.55 -1.95 6.58
N LEU A 372 18.76 -1.38 6.58
CA LEU A 372 19.98 -2.08 6.96
C LEU A 372 19.97 -2.50 8.43
N GLU A 373 19.43 -1.66 9.32
CA GLU A 373 19.26 -2.00 10.73
C GLU A 373 18.27 -3.14 10.93
N THR A 374 17.15 -3.12 10.21
CA THR A 374 16.16 -4.21 10.25
C THR A 374 16.77 -5.52 9.78
N GLN A 375 17.55 -5.49 8.70
CA GLN A 375 18.26 -6.65 8.19
C GLN A 375 19.31 -7.16 9.19
N ARG A 376 20.11 -6.27 9.78
CA ARG A 376 21.09 -6.62 10.82
C ARG A 376 20.41 -7.25 12.03
N ASN A 377 19.31 -6.68 12.50
CA ASN A 377 18.55 -7.22 13.62
C ASN A 377 18.00 -8.61 13.32
N PHE A 378 17.50 -8.83 12.10
CA PHE A 378 17.06 -10.15 11.65
C PHE A 378 18.22 -11.17 11.60
N LEU A 379 19.38 -10.80 11.07
CA LEU A 379 20.56 -11.68 11.03
C LEU A 379 21.06 -12.01 12.44
N ASN A 380 21.10 -11.03 13.35
CA ASN A 380 21.44 -11.24 14.75
C ASN A 380 20.44 -12.20 15.42
N ALA A 381 19.14 -12.06 15.11
CA ALA A 381 18.11 -12.98 15.59
C ALA A 381 18.30 -14.41 15.08
N LEU A 382 18.78 -14.60 13.85
CA LEU A 382 19.11 -15.92 13.30
C LEU A 382 20.35 -16.55 13.96
N GLN A 383 21.32 -15.72 14.35
CA GLN A 383 22.52 -16.18 15.07
C GLN A 383 22.20 -16.57 16.52
N SER A 384 21.24 -15.87 17.15
CA SER A 384 20.79 -16.14 18.52
C SER A 384 19.25 -16.26 18.65
N PRO A 385 18.63 -17.33 18.11
CA PRO A 385 17.16 -17.44 18.04
C PRO A 385 16.47 -17.46 19.41
N ILE A 386 17.10 -18.12 20.40
CA ILE A 386 16.54 -18.28 21.75
C ILE A 386 16.47 -16.93 22.48
N GLU A 387 17.49 -16.08 22.30
CA GLU A 387 17.53 -14.76 22.94
C GLU A 387 16.55 -13.79 22.29
N TYR A 388 16.41 -13.84 20.96
CA TYR A 388 15.42 -13.05 20.23
C TYR A 388 13.99 -13.42 20.64
N GLN A 389 13.65 -14.73 20.66
CA GLN A 389 12.34 -15.20 21.11
C GLN A 389 12.07 -14.84 22.57
N ARG A 390 13.10 -14.89 23.44
CA ARG A 390 12.96 -14.44 24.83
C ARG A 390 12.63 -12.95 24.87
N ARG A 391 13.33 -12.10 24.10
CA ARG A 391 13.09 -10.65 24.05
C ARG A 391 11.68 -10.31 23.54
N GLU A 392 11.27 -10.93 22.43
CA GLU A 392 9.92 -10.78 21.85
C GLU A 392 8.82 -11.31 22.78
N GLY A 393 9.06 -12.43 23.46
CA GLY A 393 8.13 -13.02 24.42
C GLY A 393 7.86 -12.14 25.64
N HIS A 394 8.82 -11.31 26.06
CA HIS A 394 8.62 -10.32 27.13
C HIS A 394 7.90 -9.06 26.63
N SER A 395 8.04 -8.70 25.35
CA SER A 395 7.33 -7.55 24.75
C SER A 395 5.85 -7.85 24.48
N ASN A 396 5.49 -9.12 24.25
CA ASN A 396 4.12 -9.56 24.00
C ASN A 396 3.40 -10.11 25.26
N SER A 397 4.07 -10.18 26.41
CA SER A 397 3.44 -10.63 27.66
C SER A 397 2.84 -9.45 28.42
N LEU A 398 1.59 -9.10 28.12
CA LEU A 398 0.75 -8.39 29.07
C LEU A 398 0.49 -9.31 30.27
N GLY A 399 1.20 -9.07 31.37
CA GLY A 399 0.80 -9.48 32.72
C GLY A 399 0.98 -10.96 33.08
N ARG A 400 2.20 -11.36 33.46
CA ARG A 400 2.36 -12.33 34.54
C ARG A 400 3.40 -11.83 35.54
N ASN A 401 2.88 -11.14 36.54
CA ASN A 401 3.58 -10.68 37.72
C ASN A 401 4.07 -11.91 38.51
N MET A 402 5.38 -12.17 38.53
CA MET A 402 5.98 -13.06 39.52
C MET A 402 7.13 -12.31 40.20
N LYS A 403 6.84 -11.85 41.41
CA LYS A 403 7.81 -11.35 42.39
C LYS A 403 8.97 -12.35 42.51
N PRO A 404 10.24 -11.91 42.45
CA PRO A 404 11.34 -12.72 42.94
C PRO A 404 11.24 -12.80 44.46
N GLN A 405 11.01 -14.00 44.99
CA GLN A 405 11.16 -14.26 46.42
C GLN A 405 12.66 -14.26 46.75
N THR A 406 12.97 -13.47 47.77
CA THR A 406 14.23 -13.43 48.52
C THR A 406 14.50 -14.76 49.21
N ALA A 407 15.68 -15.34 49.03
CA ALA A 407 16.30 -16.20 50.05
C ALA A 407 17.83 -16.24 49.93
N SER A 408 18.44 -15.78 51.02
CA SER A 408 19.71 -16.16 51.65
C SER A 408 21.03 -16.09 50.87
N ALA A 409 21.84 -15.15 51.33
CA ALA A 409 23.29 -15.09 51.21
C ALA A 409 23.97 -16.37 51.75
N SER A 410 25.08 -16.73 51.12
CA SER A 410 26.20 -17.43 51.75
C SER A 410 27.47 -17.04 51.03
N ASP A 411 28.41 -16.53 51.80
CA ASP A 411 29.73 -16.04 51.43
C ASP A 411 30.56 -17.02 50.59
N LEU A 412 31.38 -16.49 49.68
CA LEU A 412 32.86 -16.52 49.76
C LEU A 412 33.48 -15.90 48.49
N ARG A 413 34.26 -14.83 48.69
CA ARG A 413 35.17 -14.14 47.74
C ARG A 413 36.58 -14.76 47.87
N PRO A 414 37.66 -14.21 47.26
CA PRO A 414 37.92 -13.69 45.89
C PRO A 414 39.25 -14.28 45.30
N HIS A 415 39.57 -14.02 44.02
CA HIS A 415 40.93 -13.67 43.50
C HIS A 415 40.73 -13.09 42.07
N SER A 416 40.93 -11.78 41.79
CA SER A 416 42.20 -11.07 41.45
C SER A 416 42.84 -11.62 40.15
N SER A 417 43.30 -10.90 39.12
CA SER A 417 43.49 -9.51 38.66
C SER A 417 43.79 -9.63 37.13
N ALA A 418 43.73 -8.66 36.23
CA ALA A 418 44.55 -7.46 36.14
C ALA A 418 44.17 -6.62 34.91
N SER A 419 44.40 -5.32 35.06
CA SER A 419 44.35 -4.24 34.09
C SER A 419 45.63 -4.19 33.23
N MET A 420 45.50 -3.75 31.97
CA MET A 420 46.48 -2.89 31.29
C MET A 420 45.74 -1.98 30.30
N ASP A 421 46.09 -0.70 30.34
CA ASP A 421 45.50 0.43 29.62
C ASP A 421 46.36 0.83 28.39
N ARG A 422 45.70 1.53 27.45
CA ARG A 422 46.18 2.44 26.38
C ARG A 422 46.96 1.89 25.18
N ARG A 423 46.39 2.09 23.98
CA ARG A 423 46.82 3.13 23.00
C ARG A 423 45.62 3.62 22.14
N GLN A 424 45.46 4.95 22.08
CA GLN A 424 44.52 5.71 21.24
C GLN A 424 45.00 5.79 19.77
N GLN A 425 44.11 5.56 18.80
CA GLN A 425 44.05 6.23 17.47
C GLN A 425 42.73 5.84 16.73
N PRO A 426 42.29 6.60 15.71
CA PRO A 426 40.91 7.07 15.56
C PRO A 426 39.92 6.02 15.03
N CYS A 427 38.68 6.18 15.47
CA CYS A 427 37.53 5.30 15.21
C CYS A 427 37.10 5.40 13.73
N LEU A 428 37.30 4.32 12.96
CA LEU A 428 36.58 4.08 11.72
C LEU A 428 35.39 3.16 12.05
N LEU A 429 34.17 3.68 12.05
CA LEU A 429 32.96 2.86 12.18
C LEU A 429 32.67 2.15 10.85
N THR A 430 33.32 1.01 10.64
CA THR A 430 33.03 0.11 9.52
C THR A 430 31.84 -0.78 9.89
N TYR A 431 30.64 -0.41 9.44
CA TYR A 431 29.51 -1.32 9.46
C TYR A 431 29.72 -2.39 8.37
N ASN A 432 29.82 -3.67 8.78
CA ASN A 432 29.95 -4.90 7.97
C ASN A 432 31.36 -5.45 7.63
N THR A 433 32.11 -5.82 8.67
CA THR A 433 33.23 -6.78 8.58
C THR A 433 32.95 -8.07 9.37
N SER A 434 31.90 -8.83 9.00
CA SER A 434 31.86 -10.28 9.27
C SER A 434 30.58 -10.92 8.70
N LEU A 435 30.66 -11.49 7.49
CA LEU A 435 29.77 -12.57 7.08
C LEU A 435 30.64 -13.69 6.49
N PRO A 436 30.57 -14.94 6.99
CA PRO A 436 31.24 -16.07 6.37
C PRO A 436 30.56 -16.45 5.05
N SER A 437 31.36 -16.66 4.00
CA SER A 437 30.88 -17.17 2.72
C SER A 437 30.54 -18.67 2.85
N LEU A 438 29.29 -19.05 2.71
CA LEU A 438 28.88 -20.46 2.61
C LEU A 438 29.08 -20.92 1.16
N HIS A 439 30.25 -21.48 0.86
CA HIS A 439 30.49 -22.22 -0.37
C HIS A 439 30.17 -23.72 -0.19
N PRO A 440 29.53 -24.39 -1.16
CA PRO A 440 29.67 -25.82 -1.38
C PRO A 440 30.89 -26.11 -2.32
N PRO A 441 31.48 -27.32 -2.25
CA PRO A 441 32.75 -27.64 -2.94
C PRO A 441 32.57 -27.87 -4.46
N PRO A 442 33.64 -27.73 -5.26
CA PRO A 442 33.55 -27.85 -6.71
C PRO A 442 33.63 -29.32 -7.17
N HIS A 443 32.77 -29.69 -8.11
CA HIS A 443 32.97 -30.87 -8.96
C HIS A 443 33.31 -30.45 -10.40
N SER A 444 34.26 -31.18 -10.96
CA SER A 444 34.99 -30.97 -12.20
C SER A 444 34.22 -31.31 -13.49
N LEU A 445 34.44 -30.45 -14.50
CA LEU A 445 34.50 -30.65 -15.96
C LEU A 445 33.94 -31.93 -16.61
N ALA A 446 33.02 -31.74 -17.57
CA ALA A 446 33.00 -32.46 -18.86
C ALA A 446 32.28 -31.63 -19.95
N SER A 447 32.74 -31.83 -21.19
CA SER A 447 32.73 -30.89 -22.32
C SER A 447 31.52 -30.92 -23.27
N LYS A 448 31.29 -29.76 -23.93
CA LYS A 448 30.88 -29.50 -25.32
C LYS A 448 29.70 -30.29 -25.97
N ALA A 449 28.73 -29.54 -26.49
CA ALA A 449 28.37 -29.57 -27.91
C ALA A 449 27.62 -28.30 -28.34
N VAL A 450 27.99 -27.81 -29.53
CA VAL A 450 27.48 -26.64 -30.26
C VAL A 450 26.27 -27.03 -31.10
N SER A 451 25.27 -26.16 -31.23
CA SER A 451 24.57 -25.97 -32.52
C SER A 451 23.87 -24.62 -32.57
N ASP A 452 24.25 -23.85 -33.58
CA ASP A 452 23.56 -22.69 -34.14
C ASP A 452 22.07 -22.93 -34.41
N ARG A 453 21.25 -21.87 -34.28
CA ARG A 453 20.23 -21.52 -35.28
C ARG A 453 19.72 -20.08 -35.11
N GLN A 454 20.18 -19.26 -36.04
CA GLN A 454 19.47 -18.26 -36.84
C GLN A 454 18.44 -17.31 -36.19
N ARG A 455 18.77 -16.01 -36.26
CA ARG A 455 17.87 -14.86 -36.20
C ARG A 455 16.72 -14.95 -37.22
N SER A 456 15.55 -14.49 -36.80
CA SER A 456 14.58 -13.82 -37.68
C SER A 456 14.06 -12.56 -37.00
N LEU A 457 14.50 -11.40 -37.51
CA LEU A 457 13.87 -10.10 -37.29
C LEU A 457 12.46 -10.12 -37.89
N ILE A 458 11.46 -9.66 -37.15
CA ILE A 458 10.20 -9.19 -37.73
C ILE A 458 10.01 -7.75 -37.31
N HIS A 459 10.13 -6.88 -38.31
CA HIS A 459 9.82 -5.46 -38.28
C HIS A 459 8.29 -5.34 -38.38
N ILE A 460 7.61 -4.73 -37.41
CA ILE A 460 6.22 -4.33 -37.57
C ILE A 460 6.15 -2.81 -37.41
N GLN A 461 5.75 -2.16 -38.51
CA GLN A 461 5.53 -0.72 -38.62
C GLN A 461 4.41 -0.28 -37.68
N GLY A 462 4.65 0.84 -36.99
CA GLY A 462 3.65 1.51 -36.18
C GLY A 462 2.60 2.21 -37.05
N SER A 463 1.34 1.93 -36.77
CA SER A 463 0.20 2.76 -37.18
C SER A 463 -0.16 3.68 -36.00
N HIS A 464 -0.06 4.97 -36.26
CA HIS A 464 -0.55 6.07 -35.44
C HIS A 464 -2.03 5.88 -35.06
N LEU A 465 -2.38 6.04 -33.79
CA LEU A 465 -3.70 6.57 -33.43
C LEU A 465 -3.64 7.32 -32.09
N SER A 466 -4.04 8.59 -32.15
CA SER A 466 -4.14 9.54 -31.05
C SER A 466 -5.21 9.09 -30.06
N ILE A 467 -4.84 8.82 -28.80
CA ILE A 467 -5.81 8.58 -27.73
C ILE A 467 -5.92 9.85 -26.89
N VAL A 468 -7.10 10.44 -26.99
CA VAL A 468 -7.62 11.51 -26.15
C VAL A 468 -7.83 10.94 -24.74
N THR A 469 -7.10 11.50 -23.77
CA THR A 469 -7.42 11.41 -22.33
C THR A 469 -8.88 11.79 -22.10
N PRO A 470 -9.57 11.17 -21.11
CA PRO A 470 -9.66 11.90 -19.85
C PRO A 470 -9.83 11.06 -18.55
N VAL A 471 -9.60 11.77 -17.43
CA VAL A 471 -10.06 11.55 -16.04
C VAL A 471 -9.35 10.53 -15.16
N CYS A 472 -8.23 10.97 -14.57
CA CYS A 472 -7.89 10.66 -13.18
C CYS A 472 -7.80 11.98 -12.40
N GLN A 473 -8.95 12.65 -12.26
CA GLN A 473 -9.20 13.68 -11.26
C GLN A 473 -10.65 13.52 -10.81
N ALA A 474 -10.83 12.82 -9.69
CA ALA A 474 -12.03 12.94 -8.88
C ALA A 474 -11.55 13.20 -7.44
N SER A 475 -11.09 14.43 -7.22
CA SER A 475 -11.04 15.03 -5.89
C SER A 475 -12.37 15.72 -5.66
N ALA A 476 -12.99 15.39 -4.52
CA ALA A 476 -13.75 16.29 -3.67
C ALA A 476 -14.73 17.27 -4.35
N THR A 477 -15.93 16.78 -4.66
CA THR A 477 -17.16 17.53 -4.39
C THR A 477 -18.31 16.54 -4.18
N LEU A 478 -18.64 16.30 -2.92
CA LEU A 478 -19.99 16.22 -2.34
C LEU A 478 -19.83 16.09 -0.83
#